data_AF-A0A973M4U4-F1
#
_entry.id   AF-A0A973M4U4-F1
#
_cell.length_a   1.000
_cell.length_b   1.000
_cell.length_c   1.000
_cell.angle_alpha   90.00
_cell.angle_beta   90.00
_cell.angle_gamma   90.00
#
_symmetry.space_group_name_H-M   'P 1'
#
loop_
_entity.id
_entity.type
_entity.pdbx_description
1 polymer ?
#
loop_
_entity_poly.entity_id
_entity_poly.type
_entity_poly.pdbx_seq_one_letter_code
_entity_poly.pdbx_strand_id
1 'polypeptide(L)' 'MKIVLAPDKFKGTLTAPEVAEALADGLRDCLPNAELVLVPVADGGEGTVGA' A
#
# COMPACT_ATOMS: atom_id res chain seq x y z
N MET A 1 12.45 13.09 0.30
CA MET A 1 12.06 12.31 -0.90
C MET A 1 10.60 11.91 -0.70
N LYS A 2 9.76 12.02 -1.73
CA LYS A 2 8.34 11.65 -1.65
C LYS A 2 8.10 10.38 -2.44
N ILE A 3 7.44 9.40 -1.83
CA ILE A 3 7.18 8.07 -2.40
C ILE A 3 5.68 7.81 -2.32
N VAL A 4 5.08 7.46 -3.46
CA VAL A 4 3.67 7.06 -3.53
C VAL A 4 3.61 5.53 -3.56
N LEU A 5 2.89 4.95 -2.61
CA LEU A 5 2.64 3.52 -2.51
C LEU A 5 1.24 3.25 -3.07
N ALA A 6 1.18 2.76 -4.31
CA ALA A 6 -0.08 2.40 -4.97
C ALA A 6 -0.19 0.90 -5.27
N PRO A 7 -0.16 0.02 -4.25
CA PRO A 7 -0.29 -1.41 -4.46
C PRO A 7 -1.75 -1.84 -4.65
N ASP A 8 -1.93 -2.99 -5.28
CA ASP A 8 -3.17 -3.77 -5.23
C ASP A 8 -3.05 -4.89 -4.16
N LYS A 9 -4.18 -5.52 -3.85
CA LYS A 9 -4.27 -6.65 -2.93
C LYS A 9 -3.44 -7.84 -3.39
N PHE A 10 -3.00 -8.64 -2.44
CA PHE A 10 -2.53 -9.99 -2.72
C PHE A 10 -3.73 -10.94 -2.60
N LYS A 11 -4.23 -11.40 -3.75
CA LYS A 11 -5.47 -12.19 -3.83
C LYS A 11 -5.43 -13.40 -2.88
N GLY A 12 -6.38 -13.44 -1.96
CA GLY A 12 -6.51 -14.51 -0.96
C GLY A 12 -5.61 -14.36 0.27
N THR A 13 -4.85 -13.26 0.39
CA THR A 13 -3.90 -13.05 1.48
C THR A 13 -4.07 -11.70 2.16
N LEU A 14 -3.69 -10.60 1.49
CA LEU A 14 -3.69 -9.25 2.04
C LEU A 14 -4.54 -8.33 1.16
N THR A 15 -5.32 -7.46 1.79
CA THR A 15 -6.00 -6.34 1.15
C THR A 15 -4.99 -5.29 0.67
N ALA A 16 -5.38 -4.44 -0.29
CA ALA A 16 -4.49 -3.38 -0.79
C ALA A 16 -4.00 -2.43 0.32
N PRO A 17 -4.83 -2.00 1.30
CA PRO A 17 -4.34 -1.22 2.44
C PRO A 17 -3.30 -1.95 3.30
N GLU A 18 -3.48 -3.26 3.55
CA GLU A 18 -2.52 -4.04 4.33
C GLU A 18 -1.18 -4.18 3.61
N VAL A 19 -1.19 -4.33 2.28
CA VAL A 19 0.04 -4.31 1.48
C VAL A 19 0.71 -2.93 1.56
N ALA A 20 -0.07 -1.84 1.46
CA ALA A 20 0.46 -0.48 1.52
C ALA A 20 1.15 -0.19 2.87
N GLU A 21 0.57 -0.63 3.99
CA GLU A 21 1.17 -0.47 5.31
C GLU A 21 2.42 -1.34 5.49
N ALA A 22 2.39 -2.60 5.05
CA ALA A 22 3.57 -3.46 5.13
C ALA A 22 4.78 -2.89 4.34
N LEU A 23 4.52 -2.28 3.17
CA LEU A 23 5.54 -1.56 2.41
C LEU A 23 6.01 -0.30 3.15
N ALA A 24 5.08 0.44 3.76
CA ALA A 24 5.41 1.66 4.49
C ALA A 24 6.30 1.38 5.70
N ASP A 25 6.04 0.30 6.44
CA ASP A 25 6.84 -0.09 7.60
C ASP A 25 8.29 -0.40 7.21
N GLY A 26 8.50 -1.23 6.19
CA GLY A 26 9.86 -1.52 5.69
C GLY A 26 10.58 -0.27 5.16
N LEU A 27 9.83 0.65 4.54
CA LEU A 27 10.39 1.91 4.07
C LEU A 27 10.72 2.89 5.20
N ARG A 28 9.94 2.92 6.29
CA ARG A 28 10.24 3.74 7.47
C ARG A 28 11.56 3.29 8.12
N ASP A 29 11.84 1.99 8.14
CA ASP A 29 13.09 1.44 8.68
C ASP A 29 14.32 1.85 7.86
N CYS A 30 14.21 1.86 6.53
CA CYS A 30 15.34 2.14 5.64
C CYS A 30 15.46 3.63 5.25
N LEU A 31 14.34 4.35 5.23
CA LEU A 31 14.21 5.73 4.76
C LEU A 31 13.30 6.54 5.73
N PRO A 32 13.73 6.76 6.99
CA PRO A 32 12.90 7.36 8.04
C PRO A 32 12.42 8.79 7.74
N ASN A 33 13.07 9.47 6.80
CA ASN A 33 12.74 10.85 6.39
C ASN A 33 11.98 10.92 5.06
N ALA A 34 11.59 9.78 4.48
CA ALA A 34 10.75 9.79 3.29
C ALA A 34 9.30 10.17 3.64
N GLU A 35 8.70 11.02 2.82
CA GLU A 35 7.26 11.27 2.87
C GLU A 35 6.57 10.14 2.09
N LEU A 36 5.82 9.29 2.80
CA LEU A 36 5.09 8.17 2.21
C LEU A 36 3.62 8.55 2.03
N VAL A 37 3.11 8.37 0.83
CA VAL A 37 1.69 8.58 0.52
C VAL A 37 1.09 7.25 0.09
N LEU A 38 0.20 6.68 0.90
CA LEU A 38 -0.45 5.41 0.64
C LEU A 38 -1.71 5.66 -0.18
N VAL A 39 -1.78 5.05 -1.34
CA VAL A 39 -2.89 5.14 -2.30
C VAL A 39 -3.22 3.72 -2.77
N PRO A 40 -3.72 2.84 -1.88
CA PRO A 40 -4.13 1.49 -2.29
C PRO A 40 -5.11 1.58 -3.47
N VAL A 41 -4.94 0.69 -4.45
CA VAL A 41 -5.74 0.69 -5.68
C VAL A 41 -6.49 -0.63 -5.82
N ALA A 42 -7.56 -0.60 -6.60
CA ALA A 42 -8.29 -1.79 -7.04
C ALA A 42 -8.70 -1.65 -8.51
N ASP A 43 -8.82 -2.77 -9.21
CA ASP A 43 -9.14 -2.86 -10.64
C ASP A 43 -10.64 -2.97 -10.95
N GLY A 44 -11.50 -2.88 -9.94
CA GLY A 44 -12.96 -3.04 -10.07
C GLY A 44 -13.49 -4.42 -9.71
N GLY A 45 -12.62 -5.37 -9.33
CA GLY A 45 -13.02 -6.70 -8.84
C GLY A 45 -13.45 -6.76 -7.36
N GLU A 46 -13.59 -7.97 -6.81
CA GLU A 46 -13.87 -8.16 -5.37
C GLU A 46 -12.80 -7.48 -4.51
N GLY A 47 -13.15 -6.39 -3.82
CA GLY A 47 -12.20 -5.58 -3.02
C GLY A 47 -12.22 -4.08 -3.33
N THR A 48 -12.86 -3.64 -4.41
CA THR A 48 -12.97 -2.20 -4.76
C THR A 48 -13.79 -1.38 -3.76
N VAL A 49 -14.63 -2.01 -2.95
CA VAL A 49 -15.45 -1.32 -1.94
C VAL A 49 -14.64 -0.98 -0.65
N GLY A 50 -13.40 -1.46 -0.53
CA GLY A 50 -12.52 -1.20 0.62
C GLY A 50 -11.10 -0.78 0.27
N ALA A 51 -10.83 -0.43 -0.98
CA ALA A 51 -9.57 0.15 -1.45
C ALA A 51 -9.64 1.68 -1.40
#